data_AF-A0A4Y9T2F3-F1
#
_entry.id   AF-A0A4Y9T2F3-F1
#
_cell.length_a   1.000
_cell.length_b   1.000
_cell.length_c   1.000
_cell.angle_alpha   90.00
_cell.angle_beta   90.00
_cell.angle_gamma   90.00
#
_symmetry.space_group_name_H-M   'P 1'
#
loop_
_entity.id
_entity.type
_entity.pdbx_description
1 polymer ?
#
loop_
_entity_poly.entity_id
_entity_poly.type
_entity_poly.pdbx_seq_one_letter_code
_entity_poly.pdbx_strand_id
1 'polypeptide(L)'
;MDQHFEPLRRLAGGAPGAAPVDALLARVGDFYKELSTLDSGLGGVQMTGLASAASLKAEADGLPSPLAGIVRQLVGSASGQVSAAGGRAALAGAQAASAFCDKAISGRYPFVHAAQAEVTPEDFAAVFAPGGDLDRYFQTNLASQVDTAGPVWRTRNGGAGVAAVPAATLRQFQHADTLRKAFFRAGQLAASAELLLVSSDAGPAVLEYDGEQHRVEPGQGAVRLKWPAQHPAAQARLVLAGKGGTVAGEGNWALFRLFDQGEAEPGATPERLRLHYLINGNKLVLELRASSVLNPFRLDALASFQCPGRATLPLTAQRSAQGV
;
A
#
# COMPACT_ATOMS: atom_id res chain seq x y z
N MET A 1 -58.99 19.19 11.81
CA MET A 1 -57.98 18.30 12.42
C MET A 1 -57.81 17.00 11.64
N ASP A 2 -58.89 16.42 11.11
CA ASP A 2 -58.83 15.11 10.43
C ASP A 2 -57.95 15.02 9.17
N GLN A 3 -57.91 16.04 8.31
CA GLN A 3 -57.13 15.98 7.06
C GLN A 3 -55.61 15.90 7.30
N HIS A 4 -55.13 16.36 8.46
CA HIS A 4 -53.71 16.36 8.80
C HIS A 4 -53.15 14.94 9.00
N PHE A 5 -53.96 14.02 9.51
CA PHE A 5 -53.57 12.63 9.80
C PHE A 5 -53.97 11.66 8.68
N GLU A 6 -54.58 12.15 7.60
CA GLU A 6 -55.03 11.34 6.47
C GLU A 6 -53.94 10.45 5.85
N PRO A 7 -52.69 10.90 5.68
CA PRO A 7 -51.61 10.04 5.18
C PRO A 7 -51.24 8.91 6.15
N LEU A 8 -51.32 9.16 7.47
CA LEU A 8 -51.02 8.17 8.50
C LEU A 8 -52.15 7.15 8.67
N ARG A 9 -53.41 7.59 8.53
CA ARG A 9 -54.57 6.69 8.53
C ARG A 9 -54.57 5.75 7.32
N ARG A 10 -54.15 6.23 6.15
CA ARG A 10 -53.97 5.36 4.97
C ARG A 10 -52.87 4.30 5.16
N LEU A 11 -51.83 4.60 5.93
CA LEU A 11 -50.78 3.62 6.26
C LEU A 11 -51.24 2.56 7.27
N ALA A 12 -52.09 2.94 8.22
CA ALA A 12 -52.65 2.04 9.23
C ALA A 12 -53.96 1.34 8.78
N GLY A 13 -54.56 1.79 7.68
CA GLY A 13 -55.80 1.26 7.15
C GLY A 13 -55.59 -0.02 6.35
N GLY A 14 -56.26 -1.10 6.75
CA GLY A 14 -56.19 -2.41 6.10
C GLY A 14 -56.74 -3.51 6.99
N ALA A 15 -56.90 -4.72 6.45
CA ALA A 15 -57.14 -5.91 7.27
C ALA A 15 -55.91 -6.19 8.15
N PRO A 16 -56.06 -6.79 9.35
CA PRO A 16 -54.94 -7.14 10.21
C PRO A 16 -53.86 -7.94 9.46
N GLY A 17 -52.62 -7.44 9.43
CA GLY A 17 -51.49 -8.08 8.74
C GLY A 17 -51.34 -7.73 7.25
N ALA A 18 -52.22 -6.88 6.70
CA ALA A 18 -52.18 -6.43 5.30
C ALA A 18 -52.04 -4.90 5.18
N ALA A 19 -51.85 -4.18 6.29
CA ALA A 19 -51.68 -2.73 6.23
C ALA A 19 -50.29 -2.37 5.69
N PRO A 20 -50.13 -1.26 4.96
CA PRO A 20 -48.82 -0.79 4.50
C PRO A 20 -47.79 -0.60 5.63
N VAL A 21 -48.25 -0.31 6.85
CA VAL A 21 -47.38 -0.24 8.05
C VAL A 21 -46.81 -1.62 8.44
N ASP A 22 -47.56 -2.71 8.24
CA ASP A 22 -47.10 -4.07 8.54
C ASP A 22 -45.96 -4.46 7.59
N ALA A 23 -46.04 -4.06 6.32
CA ALA A 23 -44.98 -4.26 5.34
C ALA A 23 -43.70 -3.49 5.70
N LEU A 24 -43.83 -2.24 6.17
CA LEU A 24 -42.70 -1.44 6.66
C LEU A 24 -42.06 -2.11 7.89
N LEU A 25 -42.86 -2.56 8.86
CA LEU A 25 -42.38 -3.27 10.05
C LEU A 25 -41.65 -4.57 9.70
N ALA A 26 -42.16 -5.33 8.72
CA ALA A 26 -41.49 -6.53 8.24
C ALA A 26 -40.08 -6.21 7.68
N ARG A 27 -39.95 -5.17 6.86
CA ARG A 27 -38.64 -4.76 6.30
C ARG A 27 -37.68 -4.23 7.36
N VAL A 28 -38.18 -3.49 8.35
CA VAL A 28 -37.36 -3.09 9.50
C VAL A 28 -36.91 -4.33 10.29
N GLY A 29 -37.77 -5.34 10.43
CA GLY A 29 -37.43 -6.62 11.01
C GLY A 29 -36.34 -7.37 10.25
N ASP A 30 -36.38 -7.37 8.93
CA ASP A 30 -35.34 -7.98 8.09
C ASP A 30 -34.01 -7.24 8.20
N PHE A 31 -34.03 -5.91 8.24
CA PHE A 31 -32.84 -5.09 8.49
C PHE A 31 -32.23 -5.35 9.87
N TYR A 32 -33.07 -5.48 10.90
CA TYR A 32 -32.60 -5.85 12.23
C TYR A 32 -31.95 -7.24 12.26
N LYS A 33 -32.56 -8.23 11.59
CA LYS A 33 -31.96 -9.56 11.46
C LYS A 33 -30.59 -9.48 10.79
N GLU A 34 -30.49 -8.74 9.68
CA GLU A 34 -29.21 -8.51 8.98
C GLU A 34 -28.15 -7.89 9.91
N LEU A 35 -28.51 -6.85 10.66
CA LEU A 35 -27.61 -6.24 11.66
C LEU A 35 -27.18 -7.24 12.76
N SER A 36 -28.10 -8.05 13.28
CA SER A 36 -27.79 -9.04 14.32
C SER A 36 -26.87 -10.15 13.84
N THR A 37 -26.99 -10.55 12.57
CA THR A 37 -26.08 -11.52 11.95
C THR A 37 -24.69 -10.96 11.75
N LEU A 38 -24.59 -9.66 11.39
CA LEU A 38 -23.30 -8.98 11.27
C LEU A 38 -22.61 -8.88 12.61
N ASP A 39 -23.30 -8.45 13.68
CA ASP A 39 -22.74 -8.36 15.04
C ASP A 39 -22.18 -9.70 15.53
N SER A 40 -22.88 -10.79 15.21
CA SER A 40 -22.46 -12.16 15.55
C SER A 40 -21.33 -12.71 14.66
N GLY A 41 -21.08 -12.09 13.49
CA GLY A 41 -20.22 -12.59 12.41
C GLY A 41 -18.93 -11.80 12.19
N LEU A 42 -18.65 -10.73 12.95
CA LEU A 42 -17.46 -9.87 12.79
C LEU A 42 -16.10 -10.58 12.98
N GLY A 43 -16.09 -11.89 13.28
CA GLY A 43 -14.90 -12.74 13.24
C GLY A 43 -14.51 -13.23 11.84
N GLY A 44 -15.35 -13.02 10.82
CA GLY A 44 -15.09 -13.39 9.43
C GLY A 44 -15.42 -12.22 8.52
N VAL A 45 -14.37 -11.61 7.93
CA VAL A 45 -14.42 -10.37 7.14
C VAL A 45 -15.16 -10.57 5.82
N GLN A 46 -16.48 -10.68 5.87
CA GLN A 46 -17.34 -10.33 4.75
C GLN A 46 -18.04 -9.04 5.09
N MET A 47 -17.41 -7.96 4.64
CA MET A 47 -17.92 -6.59 4.62
C MET A 47 -19.04 -6.43 3.58
N THR A 48 -19.96 -7.40 3.53
CA THR A 48 -21.15 -7.28 2.69
C THR A 48 -21.99 -6.15 3.28
N GLY A 49 -22.26 -5.13 2.47
CA GLY A 49 -23.11 -4.01 2.87
C GLY A 49 -24.52 -4.49 3.23
N LEU A 50 -25.29 -3.58 3.80
CA LEU A 50 -26.67 -3.83 4.21
C LEU A 50 -27.56 -3.80 2.96
N ALA A 51 -27.88 -4.97 2.41
CA ALA A 51 -28.69 -5.06 1.19
C ALA A 51 -30.10 -4.49 1.43
N SER A 52 -30.66 -4.75 2.61
CA SER A 52 -32.00 -4.24 2.97
C SER A 52 -32.02 -2.73 3.28
N ALA A 53 -30.87 -2.11 3.56
CA ALA A 53 -30.79 -0.66 3.81
C ALA A 53 -31.13 0.17 2.56
N ALA A 54 -30.73 -0.27 1.37
CA ALA A 54 -31.07 0.42 0.12
C ALA A 54 -32.59 0.39 -0.12
N SER A 55 -33.21 -0.77 0.09
CA SER A 55 -34.65 -0.96 -0.02
C SER A 55 -35.43 -0.11 0.99
N LEU A 56 -35.02 -0.10 2.26
CA LEU A 56 -35.64 0.73 3.30
C LEU A 56 -35.50 2.23 3.01
N LYS A 57 -34.36 2.66 2.45
CA LYS A 57 -34.16 4.06 2.07
C LYS A 57 -35.10 4.47 0.93
N ALA A 58 -35.29 3.61 -0.07
CA ALA A 58 -36.22 3.86 -1.17
C ALA A 58 -37.68 3.92 -0.69
N GLU A 59 -38.07 3.05 0.25
CA GLU A 59 -39.42 3.07 0.82
C GLU A 59 -39.69 4.31 1.67
N ALA A 60 -38.67 4.84 2.34
CA ALA A 60 -38.78 6.08 3.11
C ALA A 60 -39.19 7.29 2.26
N ASP A 61 -38.93 7.29 0.95
CA ASP A 61 -39.32 8.37 0.04
C ASP A 61 -40.83 8.42 -0.22
N GLY A 62 -41.55 7.32 -0.01
CA GLY A 62 -43.01 7.25 -0.10
C GLY A 62 -43.76 7.51 1.21
N LEU A 63 -43.05 7.65 2.34
CA LEU A 63 -43.66 7.81 3.65
C LEU A 63 -44.01 9.29 3.94
N PRO A 64 -45.13 9.57 4.65
CA PRO A 64 -45.43 10.90 5.13
C PRO A 64 -44.50 11.29 6.29
N SER A 65 -44.36 12.61 6.50
CA SER A 65 -43.71 13.13 7.70
C SER A 65 -44.50 12.74 8.96
N PRO A 66 -43.86 12.33 10.06
CA PRO A 66 -42.41 12.29 10.32
C PRO A 66 -41.71 10.95 10.00
N LEU A 67 -42.46 9.92 9.57
CA LEU A 67 -41.96 8.54 9.41
C LEU A 67 -40.79 8.45 8.42
N ALA A 68 -40.86 9.19 7.30
CA ALA A 68 -39.76 9.26 6.34
C ALA A 68 -38.43 9.70 6.98
N GLY A 69 -38.47 10.67 7.89
CA GLY A 69 -37.28 11.16 8.60
C GLY A 69 -36.71 10.09 9.54
N ILE A 70 -37.57 9.41 10.28
CA ILE A 70 -37.19 8.36 11.24
C ILE A 70 -36.52 7.19 10.50
N VAL A 71 -37.11 6.70 9.40
CA VAL A 71 -36.54 5.58 8.64
C VAL A 71 -35.20 5.98 8.02
N ARG A 72 -35.08 7.17 7.42
CA ARG A 72 -33.81 7.66 6.86
C ARG A 72 -32.72 7.79 7.93
N GLN A 73 -33.06 8.30 9.11
CA GLN A 73 -32.12 8.43 10.22
C GLN A 73 -31.69 7.07 10.74
N LEU A 74 -32.62 6.13 10.93
CA LEU A 74 -32.33 4.76 11.36
C LEU A 74 -31.36 4.08 10.39
N VAL A 75 -31.68 4.07 9.10
CA VAL A 75 -30.84 3.47 8.06
C VAL A 75 -29.47 4.15 8.01
N GLY A 76 -29.42 5.48 8.07
CA GLY A 76 -28.17 6.23 8.05
C GLY A 76 -27.27 5.94 9.25
N SER A 77 -27.83 5.96 10.47
CA SER A 77 -27.09 5.70 11.71
C SER A 77 -26.57 4.25 11.76
N ALA A 78 -27.43 3.27 11.46
CA ALA A 78 -27.03 1.87 11.45
C ALA A 78 -25.98 1.57 10.37
N SER A 79 -26.16 2.09 9.15
CA SER A 79 -25.16 1.96 8.08
C SER A 79 -23.81 2.57 8.45
N GLY A 80 -23.83 3.75 9.10
CA GLY A 80 -22.62 4.41 9.58
C GLY A 80 -21.89 3.58 10.65
N GLN A 81 -22.63 2.99 11.59
CA GLN A 81 -22.05 2.13 12.63
C GLN A 81 -21.44 0.84 12.06
N VAL A 82 -22.15 0.17 11.14
CA VAL A 82 -21.64 -1.04 10.46
C VAL A 82 -20.39 -0.72 9.65
N SER A 83 -20.41 0.38 8.87
CA SER A 83 -19.24 0.83 8.13
C SER A 83 -18.05 1.13 9.06
N ALA A 84 -18.29 1.79 10.20
CA ALA A 84 -17.23 2.09 11.17
C ALA A 84 -16.69 0.83 11.88
N ALA A 85 -17.54 -0.14 12.20
CA ALA A 85 -17.13 -1.43 12.75
C ALA A 85 -16.29 -2.21 11.74
N GLY A 86 -16.73 -2.26 10.49
CA GLY A 86 -15.99 -2.90 9.43
C GLY A 86 -14.64 -2.25 9.10
N GLY A 87 -14.57 -0.92 9.11
CA GLY A 87 -13.30 -0.21 8.91
C GLY A 87 -12.29 -0.54 10.02
N ARG A 88 -12.76 -0.67 11.27
CA ARG A 88 -11.93 -1.13 12.40
C ARG A 88 -11.51 -2.59 12.24
N ALA A 89 -12.41 -3.47 11.79
CA ALA A 89 -12.08 -4.88 11.53
C ALA A 89 -11.06 -5.03 10.40
N ALA A 90 -11.21 -4.27 9.31
CA ALA A 90 -10.24 -4.22 8.22
C ALA A 90 -8.88 -3.68 8.69
N LEU A 91 -8.86 -2.66 9.54
CA LEU A 91 -7.62 -2.15 10.14
C LEU A 91 -6.94 -3.20 11.02
N ALA A 92 -7.70 -3.85 11.91
CA ALA A 92 -7.19 -4.89 12.81
C ALA A 92 -6.68 -6.10 12.02
N GLY A 93 -7.41 -6.52 10.98
CA GLY A 93 -6.98 -7.60 10.08
C GLY A 93 -5.71 -7.25 9.32
N ALA A 94 -5.61 -6.01 8.80
CA ALA A 94 -4.41 -5.54 8.13
C ALA A 94 -3.21 -5.49 9.08
N GLN A 95 -3.41 -5.07 10.34
CA GLN A 95 -2.39 -5.08 11.38
C GLN A 95 -1.93 -6.50 11.72
N ALA A 96 -2.86 -7.44 11.86
CA ALA A 96 -2.54 -8.85 12.10
C ALA A 96 -1.75 -9.47 10.94
N ALA A 97 -2.18 -9.23 9.70
CA ALA A 97 -1.47 -9.69 8.50
C ALA A 97 -0.08 -9.03 8.34
N SER A 98 0.11 -7.85 8.91
CA SER A 98 1.38 -7.11 8.84
C SER A 98 2.30 -7.34 10.05
N ALA A 99 1.98 -8.28 10.95
CA ALA A 99 2.77 -8.51 12.15
C ALA A 99 4.20 -8.97 11.84
N PHE A 100 4.39 -9.78 10.80
CA PHE A 100 5.72 -10.15 10.32
C PHE A 100 6.40 -8.98 9.59
N CYS A 101 5.67 -8.26 8.74
CA CYS A 101 6.15 -7.06 8.08
C CYS A 101 6.79 -6.09 9.08
N ASP A 102 6.15 -5.80 10.22
CA ASP A 102 6.69 -4.82 11.17
C ASP A 102 8.04 -5.27 11.77
N LYS A 103 8.22 -6.57 12.01
CA LYS A 103 9.48 -7.13 12.53
C LYS A 103 10.57 -7.16 11.46
N ALA A 104 10.19 -7.51 10.23
CA ALA A 104 11.08 -7.74 9.11
C ALA A 104 11.53 -6.45 8.41
N ILE A 105 10.65 -5.44 8.33
CA ILE A 105 10.79 -4.28 7.43
C ILE A 105 11.07 -2.99 8.19
N SER A 106 10.38 -2.74 9.30
CA SER A 106 10.42 -1.44 9.99
C SER A 106 11.85 -1.08 10.45
N GLY A 107 12.27 0.14 10.16
CA GLY A 107 13.54 0.70 10.64
C GLY A 107 14.79 0.14 9.96
N ARG A 108 14.65 -0.58 8.84
CA ARG A 108 15.75 -1.24 8.13
C ARG A 108 15.91 -0.69 6.71
N TYR A 109 17.12 -0.80 6.18
CA TYR A 109 17.40 -0.54 4.78
C TYR A 109 16.72 -1.61 3.92
N PRO A 110 16.10 -1.27 2.76
CA PRO A 110 16.13 0.00 2.01
C PRO A 110 15.05 1.02 2.40
N PHE A 111 14.16 0.71 3.34
CA PHE A 111 13.02 1.56 3.69
C PHE A 111 13.43 2.78 4.51
N VAL A 112 14.51 2.64 5.28
CA VAL A 112 15.21 3.73 5.96
C VAL A 112 16.62 3.81 5.41
N HIS A 113 16.90 4.79 4.55
CA HIS A 113 18.20 4.93 3.86
C HIS A 113 19.40 4.94 4.82
N ALA A 114 19.27 5.60 5.97
CA ALA A 114 20.34 5.71 6.97
C ALA A 114 20.50 4.46 7.86
N ALA A 115 19.68 3.42 7.70
CA ALA A 115 19.71 2.25 8.57
C ALA A 115 20.91 1.34 8.25
N GLN A 116 21.62 0.94 9.30
CA GLN A 116 22.70 -0.04 9.24
C GLN A 116 22.16 -1.46 9.10
N ALA A 117 21.14 -1.79 9.89
CA ALA A 117 20.39 -3.03 9.73
C ALA A 117 19.61 -3.00 8.42
N GLU A 118 19.57 -4.13 7.73
CA GLU A 118 18.88 -4.28 6.47
C GLU A 118 17.82 -5.39 6.55
N VAL A 119 16.88 -5.34 5.61
CA VAL A 119 15.92 -6.40 5.35
C VAL A 119 16.64 -7.52 4.60
N THR A 120 16.45 -8.77 4.98
CA THR A 120 17.01 -9.87 4.17
C THR A 120 16.20 -10.05 2.87
N PRO A 121 16.77 -10.55 1.77
CA PRO A 121 16.00 -10.83 0.55
C PRO A 121 14.85 -11.82 0.81
N GLU A 122 15.03 -12.78 1.72
CA GLU A 122 14.02 -13.74 2.13
C GLU A 122 12.85 -13.06 2.87
N ASP A 123 13.15 -12.20 3.84
CA ASP A 123 12.11 -11.44 4.56
C ASP A 123 11.34 -10.50 3.61
N PHE A 124 12.05 -9.86 2.69
CA PHE A 124 11.43 -9.02 1.66
C PHE A 124 10.50 -9.85 0.76
N ALA A 125 10.92 -11.06 0.38
CA ALA A 125 10.09 -11.99 -0.38
C ALA A 125 8.85 -12.43 0.39
N ALA A 126 8.98 -12.84 1.65
CA ALA A 126 7.85 -13.28 2.47
C ALA A 126 6.76 -12.19 2.60
N VAL A 127 7.14 -10.92 2.68
CA VAL A 127 6.21 -9.79 2.81
C VAL A 127 5.59 -9.37 1.47
N PHE A 128 6.41 -9.20 0.43
CA PHE A 128 6.02 -8.50 -0.80
C PHE A 128 5.82 -9.39 -2.03
N ALA A 129 6.24 -10.65 -2.01
CA ALA A 129 6.10 -11.53 -3.17
C ALA A 129 4.63 -11.71 -3.58
N PRO A 130 4.34 -12.10 -4.83
CA PRO A 130 3.04 -12.66 -5.17
C PRO A 130 2.71 -13.83 -4.24
N GLY A 131 1.56 -13.77 -3.56
CA GLY A 131 1.18 -14.75 -2.53
C GLY A 131 1.88 -14.59 -1.16
N GLY A 132 2.71 -13.56 -0.99
CA GLY A 132 3.27 -13.15 0.31
C GLY A 132 2.21 -12.59 1.26
N ASP A 133 2.60 -12.23 2.48
CA ASP A 133 1.66 -11.88 3.56
C ASP A 133 0.69 -10.76 3.18
N LEU A 134 1.22 -9.66 2.61
CA LEU A 134 0.40 -8.49 2.27
C LEU A 134 -0.49 -8.75 1.05
N ASP A 135 0.03 -9.43 0.03
CA ASP A 135 -0.74 -9.77 -1.17
C ASP A 135 -1.87 -10.74 -0.81
N ARG A 136 -1.58 -11.82 -0.05
CA ARG A 136 -2.57 -12.80 0.38
C ARG A 136 -3.71 -12.15 1.15
N TYR A 137 -3.39 -11.29 2.11
CA TYR A 137 -4.42 -10.57 2.86
C TYR A 137 -5.25 -9.65 1.96
N PHE A 138 -4.60 -8.88 1.08
CA PHE A 138 -5.29 -7.98 0.16
C PHE A 138 -6.25 -8.73 -0.77
N GLN A 139 -5.78 -9.79 -1.44
CA GLN A 139 -6.60 -10.58 -2.36
C GLN A 139 -7.81 -11.22 -1.65
N THR A 140 -7.60 -11.70 -0.43
CA THR A 140 -8.64 -12.43 0.31
C THR A 140 -9.69 -11.51 0.92
N ASN A 141 -9.28 -10.34 1.45
CA ASN A 141 -10.13 -9.52 2.31
C ASN A 141 -10.53 -8.19 1.67
N LEU A 142 -9.70 -7.62 0.79
CA LEU A 142 -9.84 -6.23 0.33
C LEU A 142 -10.12 -6.10 -1.17
N ALA A 143 -9.63 -7.02 -2.01
CA ALA A 143 -9.63 -6.86 -3.47
C ALA A 143 -11.03 -6.64 -4.07
N SER A 144 -12.06 -7.30 -3.53
CA SER A 144 -13.45 -7.15 -3.99
C SER A 144 -14.04 -5.76 -3.75
N GLN A 145 -13.47 -5.01 -2.81
CA GLN A 145 -13.96 -3.70 -2.35
C GLN A 145 -13.05 -2.55 -2.76
N VAL A 146 -11.95 -2.82 -3.45
CA VAL A 146 -10.98 -1.81 -3.86
C VAL A 146 -10.98 -1.68 -5.38
N ASP A 147 -10.98 -0.44 -5.85
CA ASP A 147 -10.67 -0.08 -7.21
C ASP A 147 -9.17 0.22 -7.31
N THR A 148 -8.47 -0.62 -8.06
CA THR A 148 -7.03 -0.56 -8.31
C THR A 148 -6.69 -0.07 -9.72
N ALA A 149 -7.69 0.29 -10.53
CA ALA A 149 -7.49 0.70 -11.92
C ALA A 149 -6.88 2.11 -12.05
N GLY A 150 -7.13 2.97 -11.06
CA GLY A 150 -6.61 4.34 -11.04
C GLY A 150 -5.19 4.47 -10.46
N PRO A 151 -4.56 5.66 -10.62
CA PRO A 151 -3.23 5.96 -10.06
C PRO A 151 -3.22 6.03 -8.53
N VAL A 152 -4.39 6.20 -7.90
CA VAL A 152 -4.57 6.13 -6.45
C VAL A 152 -5.67 5.13 -6.19
N TRP A 153 -5.38 4.11 -5.39
CA TRP A 153 -6.37 3.09 -5.04
C TRP A 153 -7.44 3.70 -4.16
N ARG A 154 -8.69 3.33 -4.45
CA ARG A 154 -9.85 3.82 -3.70
C ARG A 154 -10.74 2.64 -3.33
N THR A 155 -11.41 2.75 -2.19
CA THR A 155 -12.52 1.86 -1.89
C THR A 155 -13.59 2.08 -2.95
N ARG A 156 -14.09 1.01 -3.56
CA ARG A 156 -15.29 1.06 -4.40
C ARG A 156 -16.42 1.64 -3.56
N ASN A 157 -17.24 2.49 -4.17
CA ASN A 157 -18.46 2.93 -3.52
C ASN A 157 -19.35 1.70 -3.34
N GLY A 158 -19.39 1.18 -2.12
CA GLY A 158 -20.32 0.14 -1.75
C GLY A 158 -21.70 0.71 -1.43
N GLY A 159 -22.72 -0.14 -1.42
CA GLY A 159 -24.02 0.21 -0.88
C GLY A 159 -23.95 0.61 0.59
N ALA A 160 -25.10 0.97 1.16
CA ALA A 160 -25.19 1.36 2.57
C ALA A 160 -24.55 0.31 3.50
N GLY A 161 -23.69 0.74 4.43
CA GLY A 161 -23.02 -0.14 5.40
C GLY A 161 -21.74 -0.83 4.92
N VAL A 162 -21.33 -0.68 3.65
CA VAL A 162 -20.01 -1.16 3.21
C VAL A 162 -18.92 -0.31 3.88
N ALA A 163 -18.00 -0.96 4.59
CA ALA A 163 -16.91 -0.26 5.23
C ALA A 163 -15.87 0.21 4.21
N ALA A 164 -15.44 1.45 4.38
CA ALA A 164 -14.24 1.92 3.73
C ALA A 164 -13.01 1.43 4.51
N VAL A 165 -12.11 0.72 3.83
CA VAL A 165 -10.74 0.55 4.30
C VAL A 165 -10.14 1.95 4.51
N PRO A 166 -9.52 2.25 5.66
CA PRO A 166 -8.90 3.55 5.86
C PRO A 166 -7.94 3.89 4.73
N ALA A 167 -8.07 5.09 4.14
CA ALA A 167 -7.28 5.47 2.95
C ALA A 167 -5.77 5.36 3.18
N ALA A 168 -5.29 5.67 4.39
CA ALA A 168 -3.89 5.51 4.76
C ALA A 168 -3.43 4.03 4.69
N THR A 169 -4.24 3.10 5.21
CA THR A 169 -3.98 1.66 5.13
C THR A 169 -4.00 1.19 3.68
N LEU A 170 -4.97 1.66 2.89
CA LEU A 170 -5.08 1.29 1.47
C LEU A 170 -3.87 1.77 0.66
N ARG A 171 -3.35 2.97 0.95
CA ARG A 171 -2.11 3.47 0.33
C ARG A 171 -0.92 2.55 0.61
N GLN A 172 -0.83 1.94 1.79
CA GLN A 172 0.27 1.02 2.09
C GLN A 172 0.18 -0.28 1.28
N PHE A 173 -1.02 -0.81 1.02
CA PHE A 173 -1.19 -1.92 0.09
C PHE A 173 -0.85 -1.53 -1.36
N GLN A 174 -1.16 -0.30 -1.77
CA GLN A 174 -0.75 0.21 -3.08
C GLN A 174 0.78 0.32 -3.19
N HIS A 175 1.47 0.80 -2.14
CA HIS A 175 2.93 0.83 -2.10
C HIS A 175 3.52 -0.59 -2.13
N ALA A 176 2.95 -1.54 -1.38
CA ALA A 176 3.36 -2.95 -1.43
C ALA A 176 3.20 -3.56 -2.83
N ASP A 177 2.10 -3.27 -3.53
CA ASP A 177 1.89 -3.69 -4.92
C ASP A 177 2.92 -3.08 -5.88
N THR A 178 3.27 -1.80 -5.67
CA THR A 178 4.30 -1.11 -6.46
C THR A 178 5.67 -1.75 -6.25
N LEU A 179 6.03 -2.04 -4.99
CA LEU A 179 7.26 -2.75 -4.62
C LEU A 179 7.30 -4.14 -5.26
N ARG A 180 6.21 -4.89 -5.15
CA ARG A 180 6.06 -6.21 -5.77
C ARG A 180 6.32 -6.16 -7.28
N LYS A 181 5.71 -5.21 -7.99
CA LYS A 181 5.89 -5.05 -9.45
C LYS A 181 7.30 -4.60 -9.85
N ALA A 182 7.99 -3.85 -9.00
CA ALA A 182 9.35 -3.38 -9.26
C ALA A 182 10.42 -4.47 -9.02
N PHE A 183 10.23 -5.28 -7.98
CA PHE A 183 11.24 -6.22 -7.48
C PHE A 183 11.01 -7.68 -7.86
N PHE A 184 9.81 -8.07 -8.31
CA PHE A 184 9.52 -9.46 -8.67
C PHE A 184 9.26 -9.62 -10.16
N ARG A 185 9.88 -10.65 -10.75
CA ARG A 185 9.72 -11.04 -12.16
C ARG A 185 9.37 -12.51 -12.21
N ALA A 186 8.25 -12.86 -12.85
CA ALA A 186 7.74 -14.23 -12.89
C ALA A 186 7.67 -14.90 -11.49
N GLY A 187 7.32 -14.12 -10.46
CA GLY A 187 7.24 -14.59 -9.07
C GLY A 187 8.58 -14.69 -8.33
N GLN A 188 9.71 -14.48 -9.00
CA GLN A 188 11.05 -14.53 -8.39
C GLN A 188 11.52 -13.13 -8.01
N LEU A 189 12.20 -13.00 -6.87
CA LEU A 189 12.84 -11.76 -6.46
C LEU A 189 14.03 -11.47 -7.37
N ALA A 190 13.87 -10.47 -8.25
CA ALA A 190 14.87 -10.11 -9.24
C ALA A 190 14.70 -8.66 -9.70
N ALA A 191 15.68 -7.82 -9.36
CA ALA A 191 15.87 -6.50 -9.93
C ALA A 191 17.11 -6.48 -10.82
N SER A 192 17.09 -5.69 -11.88
CA SER A 192 18.25 -5.53 -12.77
C SER A 192 18.33 -4.13 -13.36
N ALA A 193 19.56 -3.70 -13.60
CA ALA A 193 19.87 -2.47 -14.32
C ALA A 193 21.08 -2.65 -15.24
N GLU A 194 21.14 -1.83 -16.27
CA GLU A 194 22.34 -1.60 -17.06
C GLU A 194 23.03 -0.34 -16.51
N LEU A 195 24.32 -0.42 -16.23
CA LEU A 195 25.14 0.69 -15.75
C LEU A 195 26.09 1.15 -16.85
N LEU A 196 26.05 2.43 -17.17
CA LEU A 196 26.96 3.09 -18.11
C LEU A 196 27.78 4.16 -17.38
N LEU A 197 29.07 4.25 -17.66
CA LEU A 197 29.86 5.42 -17.30
C LEU A 197 29.68 6.50 -18.37
N VAL A 198 29.03 7.60 -18.01
CA VAL A 198 28.75 8.72 -18.93
C VAL A 198 29.96 9.63 -19.04
N SER A 199 30.54 10.02 -17.90
CA SER A 199 31.73 10.88 -17.84
C SER A 199 32.53 10.62 -16.57
N SER A 200 33.84 10.90 -16.61
CA SER A 200 34.73 10.78 -15.46
C SER A 200 35.98 11.66 -15.64
N ASP A 201 36.29 12.46 -14.63
CA ASP A 201 37.52 13.28 -14.59
C ASP A 201 38.77 12.46 -14.23
N ALA A 202 38.58 11.21 -13.77
CA ALA A 202 39.65 10.29 -13.39
C ALA A 202 39.91 9.20 -14.44
N GLY A 203 39.21 9.25 -15.57
CA GLY A 203 39.24 8.22 -16.60
C GLY A 203 38.42 7.00 -16.21
N PRO A 204 38.84 5.80 -16.64
CA PRO A 204 38.14 4.52 -16.39
C PRO A 204 37.87 4.25 -14.91
N ALA A 205 36.78 3.54 -14.64
CA ALA A 205 36.48 2.99 -13.31
C ALA A 205 36.32 1.47 -13.39
N VAL A 206 36.45 0.81 -12.24
CA VAL A 206 36.20 -0.62 -12.08
C VAL A 206 35.04 -0.78 -11.11
N LEU A 207 33.96 -1.42 -11.55
CA LEU A 207 32.86 -1.84 -10.72
C LEU A 207 33.09 -3.29 -10.30
N GLU A 208 33.15 -3.53 -8.99
CA GLU A 208 33.23 -4.86 -8.41
C GLU A 208 31.87 -5.19 -7.80
N TYR A 209 31.23 -6.27 -8.25
CA TYR A 209 29.94 -6.71 -7.73
C TYR A 209 29.70 -8.20 -8.00
N ASP A 210 29.15 -8.91 -7.01
CA ASP A 210 28.81 -10.34 -7.09
C ASP A 210 29.99 -11.24 -7.52
N GLY A 211 31.21 -10.88 -7.08
CA GLY A 211 32.45 -11.58 -7.43
C GLY A 211 33.02 -11.24 -8.80
N GLU A 212 32.34 -10.40 -9.58
CA GLU A 212 32.79 -9.96 -10.90
C GLU A 212 33.42 -8.56 -10.85
N GLN A 213 34.43 -8.33 -11.71
CA GLN A 213 35.02 -7.01 -11.92
C GLN A 213 34.72 -6.54 -13.35
N HIS A 214 34.09 -5.38 -13.46
CA HIS A 214 33.67 -4.77 -14.71
C HIS A 214 34.37 -3.44 -14.89
N ARG A 215 35.25 -3.35 -15.89
CA ARG A 215 35.86 -2.08 -16.28
C ARG A 215 34.83 -1.26 -17.07
N VAL A 216 34.61 -0.03 -16.64
CA VAL A 216 33.69 0.92 -17.28
C VAL A 216 34.44 2.17 -17.73
N GLU A 217 34.18 2.60 -18.96
CA GLU A 217 34.83 3.76 -19.59
C GLU A 217 33.78 4.58 -20.37
N PRO A 218 33.92 5.91 -20.46
CA PRO A 218 33.05 6.71 -21.31
C PRO A 218 33.09 6.22 -22.77
N GLY A 219 31.90 5.99 -23.36
CA GLY A 219 31.77 5.49 -24.73
C GLY A 219 31.86 3.97 -24.90
N GLN A 220 32.12 3.21 -23.83
CA GLN A 220 31.97 1.74 -23.83
C GLN A 220 30.54 1.30 -23.54
N GLY A 221 30.26 0.01 -23.77
CA GLY A 221 28.95 -0.60 -23.51
C GLY A 221 28.57 -0.62 -22.03
N ALA A 222 27.27 -0.78 -21.76
CA ALA A 222 26.77 -0.86 -20.40
C ALA A 222 27.01 -2.25 -19.78
N VAL A 223 27.21 -2.27 -18.46
CA VAL A 223 27.36 -3.49 -17.65
C VAL A 223 25.99 -3.87 -17.08
N ARG A 224 25.60 -5.13 -17.19
CA ARG A 224 24.33 -5.60 -16.61
C ARG A 224 24.54 -6.05 -15.17
N LEU A 225 23.76 -5.47 -14.27
CA LEU A 225 23.76 -5.75 -12.84
C LEU A 225 22.45 -6.41 -12.44
N LYS A 226 22.52 -7.36 -11.51
CA LYS A 226 21.39 -8.11 -10.98
C LYS A 226 21.39 -8.07 -9.47
N TRP A 227 20.21 -7.94 -8.88
CA TRP A 227 20.01 -8.05 -7.44
C TRP A 227 18.84 -9.01 -7.17
N PRO A 228 18.89 -9.86 -6.14
CA PRO A 228 20.00 -10.05 -5.18
C PRO A 228 21.27 -10.64 -5.82
N ALA A 229 22.41 -10.46 -5.15
CA ALA A 229 23.67 -11.12 -5.52
C ALA A 229 23.54 -12.64 -5.33
N GLN A 230 24.23 -13.43 -6.16
CA GLN A 230 24.22 -14.89 -6.06
C GLN A 230 25.26 -15.41 -5.07
N HIS A 231 26.35 -14.66 -4.84
CA HIS A 231 27.42 -15.05 -3.93
C HIS A 231 27.25 -14.42 -2.53
N PRO A 232 27.62 -15.14 -1.46
CA PRO A 232 27.61 -14.59 -0.11
C PRO A 232 28.64 -13.45 0.05
N ALA A 233 28.36 -12.53 0.97
CA ALA A 233 29.12 -11.28 1.20
C ALA A 233 29.04 -10.26 0.04
N ALA A 234 27.81 -9.88 -0.33
CA ALA A 234 27.57 -8.84 -1.31
C ALA A 234 28.22 -7.51 -0.87
N GLN A 235 29.28 -7.15 -1.57
CA GLN A 235 29.83 -5.80 -1.63
C GLN A 235 29.68 -5.32 -3.06
N ALA A 236 29.39 -4.04 -3.23
CA ALA A 236 29.38 -3.37 -4.50
C ALA A 236 30.34 -2.19 -4.40
N ARG A 237 31.42 -2.20 -5.18
CA ARG A 237 32.48 -1.21 -5.08
C ARG A 237 32.70 -0.53 -6.42
N LEU A 238 32.85 0.78 -6.42
CA LEU A 238 33.28 1.54 -7.57
C LEU A 238 34.66 2.15 -7.28
N VAL A 239 35.65 1.74 -8.07
CA VAL A 239 37.07 2.14 -7.91
C VAL A 239 37.51 2.97 -9.10
N LEU A 240 38.07 4.14 -8.86
CA LEU A 240 38.64 4.97 -9.93
C LEU A 240 40.04 4.46 -10.31
N ALA A 241 40.24 4.06 -11.56
CA ALA A 241 41.50 3.43 -11.99
C ALA A 241 42.67 4.42 -12.10
N GLY A 242 42.42 5.66 -12.56
CA GLY A 242 43.49 6.60 -12.91
C GLY A 242 44.02 7.47 -11.76
N LYS A 243 43.19 7.75 -10.74
CA LYS A 243 43.52 8.73 -9.67
C LYS A 243 43.28 8.20 -8.25
N GLY A 244 42.91 6.92 -8.13
CA GLY A 244 42.54 6.31 -6.86
C GLY A 244 41.22 6.84 -6.29
N GLY A 245 40.71 6.16 -5.27
CA GLY A 245 39.42 6.46 -4.66
C GLY A 245 38.41 5.35 -4.85
N THR A 246 37.53 5.22 -3.87
CA THR A 246 36.56 4.14 -3.78
C THR A 246 35.30 4.66 -3.12
N VAL A 247 34.16 4.22 -3.63
CA VAL A 247 32.90 4.19 -2.89
C VAL A 247 32.39 2.75 -2.89
N ALA A 248 31.74 2.34 -1.79
CA ALA A 248 31.30 0.97 -1.62
C ALA A 248 29.99 0.89 -0.85
N GLY A 249 29.12 -0.02 -1.26
CA GLY A 249 27.98 -0.48 -0.48
C GLY A 249 28.19 -1.94 -0.03
N GLU A 250 27.63 -2.30 1.12
CA GLU A 250 27.80 -3.60 1.74
C GLU A 250 26.46 -4.22 2.15
N GLY A 251 26.45 -5.53 2.32
CA GLY A 251 25.28 -6.30 2.73
C GLY A 251 24.42 -6.75 1.55
N ASN A 252 23.29 -7.38 1.88
CA ASN A 252 22.32 -7.88 0.91
C ASN A 252 21.87 -6.80 -0.07
N TRP A 253 21.90 -5.53 0.32
CA TRP A 253 21.53 -4.40 -0.52
C TRP A 253 22.71 -3.55 -1.02
N ALA A 254 23.90 -4.14 -1.14
CA ALA A 254 25.13 -3.45 -1.51
C ALA A 254 25.01 -2.56 -2.77
N LEU A 255 24.38 -3.05 -3.85
CA LEU A 255 24.16 -2.23 -5.05
C LEU A 255 23.35 -0.97 -4.77
N PHE A 256 22.27 -1.09 -4.02
CA PHE A 256 21.42 0.04 -3.69
C PHE A 256 22.20 1.03 -2.82
N ARG A 257 22.96 0.55 -1.83
CA ARG A 257 23.79 1.42 -0.98
C ARG A 257 24.92 2.10 -1.74
N LEU A 258 25.49 1.44 -2.75
CA LEU A 258 26.46 2.05 -3.65
C LEU A 258 25.81 3.20 -4.42
N PHE A 259 24.61 2.98 -4.96
CA PHE A 259 23.88 3.98 -5.75
C PHE A 259 23.38 5.15 -4.91
N ASP A 260 22.91 4.89 -3.69
CA ASP A 260 22.46 5.91 -2.73
C ASP A 260 23.57 6.89 -2.30
N GLN A 261 24.85 6.54 -2.50
CA GLN A 261 25.98 7.45 -2.25
C GLN A 261 26.20 8.48 -3.37
N GLY A 262 25.60 8.27 -4.54
CA GLY A 262 25.60 9.24 -5.62
C GLY A 262 24.44 10.22 -5.48
N GLU A 263 24.64 11.46 -5.91
CA GLU A 263 23.54 12.41 -6.06
C GLU A 263 22.70 12.01 -7.27
N ALA A 264 21.44 11.63 -7.03
CA ALA A 264 20.55 11.06 -8.03
C ALA A 264 19.76 12.14 -8.78
N GLU A 265 19.84 12.12 -10.11
CA GLU A 265 19.09 13.00 -11.01
C GLU A 265 18.21 12.15 -11.96
N PRO A 266 16.93 12.53 -12.20
CA PRO A 266 16.13 11.91 -13.25
C PRO A 266 16.83 11.92 -14.60
N GLY A 267 16.82 10.78 -15.30
CA GLY A 267 17.22 10.72 -16.70
C GLY A 267 16.12 11.21 -17.65
N ALA A 268 16.36 11.09 -18.95
CA ALA A 268 15.41 11.49 -19.99
C ALA A 268 14.12 10.65 -20.02
N THR A 269 14.13 9.46 -19.42
CA THR A 269 13.00 8.52 -19.34
C THR A 269 12.88 7.95 -17.92
N PRO A 270 11.70 7.46 -17.49
CA PRO A 270 11.48 6.99 -16.12
C PRO A 270 12.39 5.83 -15.68
N GLU A 271 12.81 4.99 -16.62
CA GLU A 271 13.74 3.90 -16.36
C GLU A 271 15.20 4.34 -16.23
N ARG A 272 15.54 5.59 -16.56
CA ARG A 272 16.90 6.14 -16.50
C ARG A 272 17.11 7.01 -15.26
N LEU A 273 18.24 6.81 -14.62
CA LEU A 273 18.70 7.56 -13.45
C LEU A 273 20.16 7.93 -13.65
N ARG A 274 20.52 9.20 -13.48
CA ARG A 274 21.91 9.63 -13.43
C ARG A 274 22.37 9.72 -11.99
N LEU A 275 23.56 9.19 -11.70
CA LEU A 275 24.19 9.25 -10.40
C LEU A 275 25.48 10.06 -10.53
N HIS A 276 25.53 11.19 -9.85
CA HIS A 276 26.69 12.05 -9.80
C HIS A 276 27.51 11.72 -8.56
N TYR A 277 28.77 11.34 -8.77
CA TYR A 277 29.71 11.03 -7.70
C TYR A 277 30.83 12.07 -7.66
N LEU A 278 31.30 12.35 -6.44
CA LEU A 278 32.53 13.06 -6.17
C LEU A 278 33.44 12.17 -5.33
N ILE A 279 34.40 11.49 -5.96
CA ILE A 279 35.28 10.52 -5.30
C ILE A 279 36.70 11.10 -5.31
N ASN A 280 37.24 11.39 -4.12
CA ASN A 280 38.55 12.05 -3.95
C ASN A 280 38.70 13.31 -4.83
N GLY A 281 37.63 14.11 -4.95
CA GLY A 281 37.62 15.34 -5.75
C GLY A 281 37.44 15.15 -7.26
N ASN A 282 37.35 13.90 -7.75
CA ASN A 282 37.07 13.63 -9.16
C ASN A 282 35.58 13.40 -9.37
N LYS A 283 35.01 14.08 -10.37
CA LYS A 283 33.61 13.89 -10.74
C LYS A 283 33.48 12.67 -11.64
N LEU A 284 32.40 11.93 -11.43
CA LEU A 284 32.02 10.80 -12.24
C LEU A 284 30.49 10.76 -12.34
N VAL A 285 29.97 10.54 -13.54
CA VAL A 285 28.54 10.41 -13.80
C VAL A 285 28.24 9.03 -14.33
N LEU A 286 27.44 8.27 -13.60
CA LEU A 286 26.88 7.00 -14.07
C LEU A 286 25.47 7.23 -14.58
N GLU A 287 25.06 6.45 -15.57
CA GLU A 287 23.67 6.28 -15.93
C GLU A 287 23.25 4.84 -15.63
N LEU A 288 22.24 4.70 -14.78
CA LEU A 288 21.53 3.47 -14.53
C LEU A 288 20.29 3.43 -15.41
N ARG A 289 20.09 2.30 -16.09
CA ARG A 289 18.88 1.99 -16.84
C ARG A 289 18.23 0.74 -16.29
N ALA A 290 17.11 0.90 -15.59
CA ALA A 290 16.31 -0.21 -15.10
C ALA A 290 15.62 -0.95 -16.26
N SER A 291 15.26 -2.21 -16.03
CA SER A 291 14.54 -3.03 -17.02
C SER A 291 13.05 -2.65 -17.17
N SER A 292 12.57 -1.64 -16.45
CA SER A 292 11.17 -1.21 -16.42
C SER A 292 11.05 0.24 -15.98
N VAL A 293 9.93 0.87 -16.32
CA VAL A 293 9.54 2.21 -15.84
C VAL A 293 9.37 2.25 -14.31
N LEU A 294 9.03 1.10 -13.70
CA LEU A 294 9.13 0.92 -12.26
C LEU A 294 10.59 0.60 -11.92
N ASN A 295 11.36 1.65 -11.67
CA ASN A 295 12.77 1.57 -11.36
C ASN A 295 12.99 1.25 -9.86
N PRO A 296 13.48 0.05 -9.49
CA PRO A 296 13.68 -0.30 -8.09
C PRO A 296 14.75 0.57 -7.39
N PHE A 297 15.70 1.13 -8.14
CA PHE A 297 16.78 1.98 -7.62
C PHE A 297 16.35 3.44 -7.39
N ARG A 298 15.11 3.79 -7.75
CA ARG A 298 14.51 5.08 -7.46
C ARG A 298 13.01 4.94 -7.36
N LEU A 299 12.55 4.36 -6.27
CA LEU A 299 11.15 4.05 -6.06
C LEU A 299 10.64 4.76 -4.80
N ASP A 300 9.80 5.78 -4.96
CA ASP A 300 9.22 6.53 -3.83
C ASP A 300 8.46 5.62 -2.85
N ALA A 301 7.95 4.48 -3.34
CA ALA A 301 7.30 3.48 -2.51
C ALA A 301 8.23 2.88 -1.45
N LEU A 302 9.55 2.78 -1.67
CA LEU A 302 10.49 2.31 -0.65
C LEU A 302 10.54 3.28 0.54
N ALA A 303 10.66 4.58 0.27
CA ALA A 303 10.74 5.61 1.30
C ALA A 303 9.39 5.91 1.97
N SER A 304 8.27 5.66 1.27
CA SER A 304 6.92 5.98 1.76
C SER A 304 6.21 4.79 2.40
N PHE A 305 6.71 3.57 2.20
CA PHE A 305 6.07 2.36 2.69
C PHE A 305 6.19 2.22 4.21
N GLN A 306 5.06 1.86 4.82
CA GLN A 306 4.93 1.49 6.22
C GLN A 306 4.03 0.26 6.27
N CYS A 307 4.34 -0.68 7.17
CA CYS A 307 3.52 -1.87 7.33
C CYS A 307 2.04 -1.48 7.61
N PRO A 308 1.07 -2.01 6.85
CA PRO A 308 -0.35 -1.69 7.02
C PRO A 308 -0.84 -1.92 8.46
N GLY A 309 -1.83 -1.13 8.89
CA GLY A 309 -2.41 -1.29 10.23
C GLY A 309 -1.64 -0.58 11.34
N ARG A 310 -0.48 0.03 11.06
CA ARG A 310 0.18 0.91 12.02
C ARG A 310 -0.64 2.19 12.16
N ALA A 311 -1.15 2.45 13.37
CA ALA A 311 -1.73 3.75 13.69
C ALA A 311 -0.61 4.79 13.57
N THR A 312 -0.63 5.59 12.52
CA THR A 312 0.18 6.80 12.46
C THR A 312 -0.40 7.75 13.51
N LEU A 313 0.17 7.71 14.71
CA LEU A 313 -0.01 8.82 15.63
C LEU A 313 0.49 10.07 14.91
N PRO A 314 -0.30 11.16 14.83
CA PRO A 314 0.18 12.40 14.25
C PRO A 314 1.46 12.82 15.01
N LEU A 315 2.47 13.25 14.25
CA LEU A 315 3.82 13.65 14.72
C LEU A 315 3.80 14.70 15.84
N THR A 316 2.68 15.36 16.08
CA THR A 316 2.45 16.28 17.20
C THR A 316 2.43 15.61 18.58
N ALA A 317 2.26 14.30 18.69
CA ALA A 317 2.20 13.59 19.99
C ALA A 317 3.53 13.03 20.50
N GLN A 318 4.60 13.03 19.68
CA GLN A 318 5.89 12.41 20.06
C GLN A 318 6.85 13.33 20.83
N ARG A 319 6.57 14.65 20.92
CA ARG A 319 7.42 15.58 21.69
C ARG A 319 7.15 15.60 23.20
N SER A 320 6.12 14.91 23.68
CA SER A 320 5.72 14.95 25.09
C SER A 320 6.29 13.80 25.95
N ALA A 321 7.00 12.83 25.35
CA ALA A 321 7.45 11.61 26.04
C ALA A 321 8.97 11.51 26.25
N GLN A 322 9.74 12.58 26.00
CA GLN A 322 11.18 12.66 26.31
C GLN A 322 11.52 13.80 27.30
N GLY A 323 10.53 14.28 28.04
CA GLY A 323 10.71 15.31 29.06
C GLY A 323 10.14 14.88 30.41
N VAL A 324 10.74 13.86 31.02
CA VAL A 324 10.80 13.66 32.48
C VAL A 324 12.16 13.06 32.81
#